data_AF-A0A819FFR9-F1
#
_entry.id   AF-A0A819FFR9-F1
#
_cell.length_a   1.000
_cell.length_b   1.000
_cell.length_c   1.000
_cell.angle_alpha   90.00
_cell.angle_beta   90.00
_cell.angle_gamma   90.00
#
_symmetry.space_group_name_H-M   'P 1'
#
loop_
_entity.id
_entity.type
_entity.pdbx_description
1 polymer ?
#
loop_
_entity_poly.entity_id
_entity_poly.type
_entity_poly.pdbx_seq_one_letter_code
_entity_poly.pdbx_strand_id
1 'polypeptide(L)'
;ENLPNLRSFSFTCASGPNYYEVFIVPLVHRMLNLEELALYFFTSTEIFIDGNNLKKNIIDHLPRLNKFLFNICSTIYLRDQATYLPSNEEIQQTFINFMNNKIITCVDYFPKQYSGQCRIYSYPYTMNYYRKITNNCPGGLFKYVCEVSLFDESPFKHEFFLRIAQ
;
A
#
# COMPACT_ATOMS: atom_id res chain seq x y z
N GLU A 1 -15.32 -6.52 -21.54
CA GLU A 1 -14.42 -7.32 -22.40
C GLU A 1 -13.19 -7.76 -21.62
N ASN A 2 -12.95 -9.08 -21.53
CA ASN A 2 -11.72 -9.62 -20.95
C ASN A 2 -10.52 -9.23 -21.83
N LEU A 3 -9.37 -8.95 -21.23
CA LEU A 3 -8.12 -8.67 -21.96
C LEU A 3 -7.38 -10.01 -22.17
N PRO A 4 -7.43 -10.63 -23.36
CA PRO A 4 -6.80 -11.93 -23.56
C PRO A 4 -5.26 -11.82 -23.59
N ASN A 5 -4.59 -12.83 -23.03
CA ASN A 5 -3.14 -13.12 -23.14
C ASN A 5 -2.15 -12.27 -22.31
N LEU A 6 -2.59 -11.34 -21.46
CA LEU A 6 -1.65 -10.62 -20.59
C LEU A 6 -1.22 -11.50 -19.40
N ARG A 7 0.07 -11.86 -19.33
CA ARG A 7 0.65 -12.63 -18.22
C ARG A 7 1.27 -11.78 -17.12
N SER A 8 1.76 -10.59 -17.47
CA SER A 8 2.38 -9.67 -16.52
C SER A 8 1.79 -8.27 -16.71
N PHE A 9 1.46 -7.61 -15.60
CA PHE A 9 0.97 -6.24 -15.60
C PHE A 9 1.57 -5.46 -14.43
N SER A 10 1.98 -4.23 -14.72
CA SER A 10 2.41 -3.28 -13.69
C SER A 10 1.60 -2.01 -13.83
N PHE A 11 1.06 -1.55 -12.71
CA PHE A 11 0.28 -0.33 -12.65
C PHE A 11 0.89 0.62 -11.62
N THR A 12 1.21 1.82 -12.08
CA THR A 12 1.70 2.90 -11.23
C THR A 12 0.82 4.12 -11.44
N CYS A 13 0.21 4.65 -10.38
CA CYS A 13 -0.66 5.82 -10.47
C CYS A 13 -0.49 6.76 -9.28
N ALA A 14 -0.56 8.06 -9.58
CA ALA A 14 -0.62 9.11 -8.58
C ALA A 14 -2.09 9.47 -8.26
N SER A 15 -2.51 9.12 -7.04
CA SER A 15 -3.60 9.70 -6.25
C SER A 15 -4.95 10.01 -6.91
N GLY A 16 -6.01 9.38 -6.39
CA GLY A 16 -7.40 9.81 -6.55
C GLY A 16 -8.29 9.22 -5.44
N PRO A 17 -9.47 9.81 -5.16
CA PRO A 17 -10.41 9.23 -4.20
C PRO A 17 -11.05 7.95 -4.76
N ASN A 18 -11.14 6.91 -3.92
CA ASN A 18 -11.73 5.61 -4.24
C ASN A 18 -11.16 4.97 -5.51
N TYR A 19 -9.91 5.29 -5.83
CA TYR A 19 -9.31 4.89 -7.10
C TYR A 19 -9.13 3.38 -7.19
N TYR A 20 -8.89 2.76 -6.03
CA TYR A 20 -8.71 1.34 -5.91
C TYR A 20 -9.99 0.56 -6.29
N GLU A 21 -11.12 0.93 -5.69
CA GLU A 21 -12.42 0.27 -5.91
C GLU A 21 -13.00 0.58 -7.29
N VAL A 22 -12.84 1.83 -7.75
CA VAL A 22 -13.49 2.31 -8.99
C VAL A 22 -12.71 1.91 -10.24
N PHE A 23 -11.37 1.89 -10.19
CA PHE A 23 -10.55 1.69 -11.39
C PHE A 23 -9.66 0.45 -11.32
N ILE A 24 -8.93 0.25 -10.22
CA ILE A 24 -7.94 -0.84 -10.14
C ILE A 24 -8.63 -2.20 -10.09
N VAL A 25 -9.58 -2.40 -9.18
CA VAL A 25 -10.27 -3.68 -9.03
C VAL A 25 -10.98 -4.11 -10.32
N PRO A 26 -11.82 -3.27 -10.97
CA PRO A 26 -12.47 -3.65 -12.22
C PRO A 26 -11.50 -3.90 -13.38
N LEU A 27 -10.39 -3.15 -13.46
CA LEU A 27 -9.37 -3.36 -14.49
C LEU A 27 -8.69 -4.71 -14.31
N VAL A 28 -8.26 -5.02 -13.08
CA VAL A 28 -7.56 -6.26 -12.75
C VAL A 28 -8.45 -7.48 -12.97
N HIS A 29 -9.74 -7.40 -12.63
CA HIS A 29 -10.71 -8.49 -12.85
C HIS A 29 -10.87 -8.87 -14.33
N ARG A 30 -10.55 -7.97 -15.27
CA ARG A 30 -10.59 -8.26 -16.71
C ARG A 30 -9.35 -9.00 -17.20
N MET A 31 -8.33 -9.19 -16.36
CA MET A 31 -7.02 -9.76 -16.68
C MET A 31 -6.82 -11.15 -16.03
N LEU A 32 -7.80 -12.05 -16.17
CA LEU A 32 -7.86 -13.36 -15.49
C LEU A 32 -6.66 -14.30 -15.73
N ASN A 33 -5.84 -14.02 -16.75
CA ASN A 33 -4.67 -14.83 -17.09
C ASN A 33 -3.35 -14.30 -16.50
N LEU A 34 -3.40 -13.26 -15.66
CA LEU A 34 -2.20 -12.72 -15.01
C LEU A 34 -1.52 -13.77 -14.13
N GLU A 35 -0.22 -13.90 -14.35
CA GLU A 35 0.71 -14.66 -13.52
C GLU A 35 1.49 -13.70 -12.60
N GLU A 36 1.82 -12.51 -13.09
CA GLU A 36 2.52 -11.46 -12.34
C GLU A 36 1.73 -10.14 -12.32
N LEU A 37 1.56 -9.58 -11.13
CA LEU A 37 0.93 -8.27 -10.94
C LEU A 37 1.81 -7.38 -10.07
N ALA A 38 2.00 -6.13 -10.46
CA ALA A 38 2.64 -5.12 -9.64
C ALA A 38 1.74 -3.88 -9.50
N LEU A 39 1.39 -3.49 -8.27
CA LEU A 39 0.51 -2.36 -7.98
C LEU A 39 1.18 -1.29 -7.11
N TYR A 40 1.31 -0.09 -7.63
CA TYR A 40 1.95 1.04 -6.94
C TYR A 40 1.05 2.27 -6.99
N PHE A 41 0.37 2.58 -5.89
CA PHE A 41 -0.57 3.70 -5.89
C PHE A 41 -0.83 4.30 -4.51
N PHE A 42 -1.36 5.52 -4.56
CA PHE A 42 -1.88 6.26 -3.43
C PHE A 42 -3.37 6.45 -3.65
N THR A 43 -4.19 6.24 -2.62
CA THR A 43 -5.64 6.45 -2.72
C THR A 43 -6.19 6.95 -1.41
N SER A 44 -7.26 7.73 -1.46
CA SER A 44 -8.09 7.94 -0.27
C SER A 44 -9.30 7.00 -0.31
N THR A 45 -9.62 6.39 0.81
CA THR A 45 -10.66 5.37 0.95
C THR A 45 -11.41 5.57 2.26
N GLU A 46 -12.52 4.85 2.46
CA GLU A 46 -13.26 4.88 3.73
C GLU A 46 -12.59 4.01 4.81
N ILE A 47 -11.96 2.91 4.38
CA ILE A 47 -11.19 2.00 5.22
C ILE A 47 -9.79 1.81 4.64
N PHE A 48 -8.81 1.46 5.47
CA PHE A 48 -7.50 1.09 4.96
C PHE A 48 -7.55 -0.14 4.06
N ILE A 49 -6.69 -0.15 3.06
CA ILE A 49 -6.45 -1.34 2.24
C ILE A 49 -5.49 -2.23 3.01
N ASP A 50 -5.97 -3.39 3.44
CA ASP A 50 -5.23 -4.41 4.19
C ASP A 50 -5.11 -5.72 3.40
N GLY A 51 -4.54 -6.76 4.03
CA GLY A 51 -4.36 -8.07 3.41
C GLY A 51 -5.69 -8.78 3.09
N ASN A 52 -6.72 -8.60 3.91
CA ASN A 52 -8.04 -9.17 3.66
C ASN A 52 -8.71 -8.53 2.43
N ASN A 53 -8.59 -7.21 2.32
CA ASN A 53 -9.07 -6.44 1.18
C ASN A 53 -8.37 -6.88 -0.11
N LEU A 54 -7.04 -6.93 -0.11
CA LEU A 54 -6.27 -7.38 -1.29
C LEU A 54 -6.57 -8.83 -1.66
N LYS A 55 -6.72 -9.71 -0.67
CA LYS A 55 -7.07 -11.12 -0.92
C LYS A 55 -8.42 -11.22 -1.64
N LYS A 56 -9.45 -10.64 -1.05
CA LYS A 56 -10.81 -10.66 -1.60
C LYS A 56 -10.89 -10.01 -2.97
N ASN A 57 -10.31 -8.83 -3.14
CA ASN A 57 -10.52 -8.02 -4.33
C ASN A 57 -9.54 -8.33 -5.48
N ILE A 58 -8.38 -8.90 -5.20
CA ILE A 58 -7.34 -9.16 -6.21
C ILE A 58 -7.03 -10.65 -6.31
N ILE A 59 -6.54 -11.26 -5.22
CA ILE A 59 -5.98 -12.62 -5.26
C ILE A 59 -7.06 -13.65 -5.63
N ASP A 60 -8.20 -13.62 -4.95
CA ASP A 60 -9.27 -14.61 -5.15
C ASP A 60 -9.86 -14.55 -6.58
N HIS A 61 -9.64 -13.46 -7.31
CA HIS A 61 -10.12 -13.27 -8.69
C HIS A 61 -9.07 -13.61 -9.76
N LEU A 62 -7.80 -13.80 -9.38
CA LEU A 62 -6.70 -14.08 -10.29
C LEU A 62 -6.11 -15.47 -10.01
N PRO A 63 -6.75 -16.56 -10.48
CA PRO A 63 -6.37 -17.92 -10.11
C PRO A 63 -4.98 -18.35 -10.61
N ARG A 64 -4.39 -17.60 -11.56
CA ARG A 64 -3.05 -17.87 -12.10
C ARG A 64 -1.95 -17.01 -11.48
N LEU A 65 -2.32 -16.07 -10.60
CA LEU A 65 -1.37 -15.15 -10.00
C LEU A 65 -0.41 -15.91 -9.08
N ASN A 66 0.86 -15.92 -9.44
CA ASN A 66 1.93 -16.55 -8.66
C ASN A 66 2.89 -15.52 -8.05
N LYS A 67 2.83 -14.27 -8.52
CA LYS A 67 3.66 -13.18 -8.02
C LYS A 67 2.87 -11.88 -7.96
N PHE A 68 2.75 -11.34 -6.76
CA PHE A 68 2.07 -10.07 -6.54
C PHE A 68 3.02 -9.11 -5.82
N LEU A 69 3.43 -8.02 -6.46
CA LEU A 69 4.22 -6.97 -5.84
C LEU A 69 3.32 -5.75 -5.60
N PHE A 70 3.50 -5.07 -4.47
CA PHE A 70 2.75 -3.84 -4.24
C PHE A 70 3.46 -2.85 -3.33
N ASN A 71 3.12 -1.57 -3.49
CA ASN A 71 3.34 -0.48 -2.54
C ASN A 71 2.09 0.40 -2.60
N ILE A 72 1.25 0.23 -1.60
CA ILE A 72 -0.06 0.86 -1.54
C ILE A 72 -0.06 1.76 -0.31
N CYS A 73 -0.45 3.01 -0.52
CA CYS A 73 -0.66 3.96 0.55
C CYS A 73 -2.13 4.40 0.50
N SER A 74 -2.90 3.92 1.47
CA SER A 74 -4.30 4.29 1.66
C SER A 74 -4.40 5.39 2.71
N THR A 75 -5.25 6.38 2.47
CA THR A 75 -5.53 7.47 3.41
C THR A 75 -7.03 7.48 3.73
N ILE A 76 -7.38 7.53 5.01
CA ILE A 76 -8.77 7.68 5.47
C ILE A 76 -8.95 9.07 6.06
N TYR A 77 -10.15 9.64 5.91
CA TYR A 77 -10.54 10.89 6.58
C TYR A 77 -11.45 10.58 7.77
N LEU A 78 -11.05 11.02 8.95
CA LEU A 78 -11.72 10.81 10.22
C LEU A 78 -12.81 11.86 10.38
N ARG A 79 -13.99 11.58 9.79
CA ARG A 79 -15.13 12.50 9.87
C ARG A 79 -15.80 12.49 11.24
N ASP A 80 -15.77 11.35 11.93
CA ASP A 80 -16.40 11.15 13.23
C ASP A 80 -15.43 10.53 14.24
N GLN A 81 -15.61 10.84 15.54
CA GLN A 81 -14.77 10.30 16.63
C GLN A 81 -14.93 8.77 16.82
N ALA A 82 -15.95 8.15 16.21
CA ALA A 82 -16.26 6.73 16.32
C ALA A 82 -15.62 5.87 15.22
N THR A 83 -14.79 6.42 14.33
CA THR A 83 -14.09 5.63 13.32
C THR A 83 -13.11 4.68 14.01
N TYR A 84 -13.28 3.36 13.81
CA TYR A 84 -12.32 2.36 14.26
C TYR A 84 -10.98 2.57 13.55
N LEU A 85 -9.90 2.67 14.34
CA LEU A 85 -8.55 2.96 13.90
C LEU A 85 -7.68 1.72 14.15
N PRO A 86 -7.47 0.85 13.15
CA PRO A 86 -6.67 -0.35 13.35
C PRO A 86 -5.21 -0.02 13.67
N SER A 87 -4.59 -0.76 14.57
CA SER A 87 -3.16 -0.63 14.84
C SER A 87 -2.32 -1.18 13.69
N ASN A 88 -1.02 -0.87 13.69
CA ASN A 88 -0.11 -1.45 12.72
C ASN A 88 -0.04 -2.98 12.83
N GLU A 89 -0.09 -3.51 14.06
CA GLU A 89 -0.12 -4.95 14.33
C GLU A 89 -1.37 -5.59 13.76
N GLU A 90 -2.55 -5.00 13.97
CA GLU A 90 -3.82 -5.50 13.42
C GLU A 90 -3.76 -5.59 11.89
N ILE A 91 -3.25 -4.54 11.22
CA ILE A 91 -3.04 -4.57 9.76
C ILE A 91 -2.01 -5.64 9.38
N GLN A 92 -0.89 -5.75 10.08
CA GLN A 92 0.14 -6.76 9.82
C GLN A 92 -0.41 -8.20 9.94
N GLN A 93 -1.31 -8.47 10.90
CA GLN A 93 -1.93 -9.79 11.07
C GLN A 93 -2.74 -10.22 9.85
N THR A 94 -3.31 -9.28 9.08
CA THR A 94 -4.05 -9.60 7.85
C THR A 94 -3.18 -10.20 6.74
N PHE A 95 -1.85 -10.14 6.89
CA PHE A 95 -0.89 -10.66 5.91
C PHE A 95 -0.23 -12.00 6.30
N ILE A 96 -0.60 -12.64 7.41
CA ILE A 96 0.08 -13.87 7.88
C ILE A 96 0.11 -14.99 6.82
N ASN A 97 -0.99 -15.15 6.08
CA ASN A 97 -1.12 -16.17 5.05
C ASN A 97 -1.10 -15.58 3.63
N PHE A 98 -0.47 -14.41 3.46
CA PHE A 98 -0.35 -13.77 2.17
C PHE A 98 0.74 -14.45 1.33
N MET A 99 0.57 -14.51 0.01
CA MET A 99 1.48 -15.23 -0.90
C MET A 99 2.92 -14.68 -0.96
N ASN A 100 3.21 -13.57 -0.27
CA ASN A 100 4.49 -12.87 -0.33
C ASN A 100 5.35 -13.16 0.90
N ASN A 101 6.65 -13.36 0.68
CA ASN A 101 7.59 -13.75 1.74
C ASN A 101 7.73 -12.73 2.89
N LYS A 102 7.55 -11.43 2.63
CA LYS A 102 7.62 -10.39 3.66
C LYS A 102 6.84 -9.14 3.22
N ILE A 103 5.80 -8.81 3.98
CA ILE A 103 5.04 -7.57 3.84
C ILE A 103 5.38 -6.64 4.99
N ILE A 104 5.67 -5.39 4.68
CA ILE A 104 5.87 -4.33 5.65
C ILE A 104 4.61 -3.47 5.70
N THR A 105 4.11 -3.23 6.91
CA THR A 105 3.01 -2.30 7.18
C THR A 105 3.50 -1.13 8.00
N CYS A 106 2.90 0.05 7.79
CA CYS A 106 3.08 1.24 8.61
C CYS A 106 1.75 1.97 8.69
N VAL A 107 1.24 2.16 9.90
CA VAL A 107 -0.01 2.86 10.16
C VAL A 107 0.27 4.10 10.99
N ASP A 108 -0.20 5.24 10.51
CA ASP A 108 -0.03 6.54 11.13
C ASP A 108 -1.37 7.26 11.22
N TYR A 109 -1.59 7.94 12.34
CA TYR A 109 -2.76 8.76 12.56
C TYR A 109 -2.34 10.22 12.74
N PHE A 110 -3.10 11.10 12.10
CA PHE A 110 -2.86 12.54 12.03
C PHE A 110 -4.08 13.28 12.60
N PRO A 111 -4.17 13.43 13.93
CA PRO A 111 -5.31 14.06 14.58
C PRO A 111 -5.60 15.50 14.13
N LYS A 112 -4.56 16.31 13.85
CA LYS A 112 -4.75 17.71 13.41
C LYS A 112 -5.31 17.80 12.00
N GLN A 113 -5.03 16.82 11.16
CA GLN A 113 -5.53 16.70 9.79
C GLN A 113 -6.79 15.85 9.68
N TYR A 114 -7.31 15.33 10.79
CA TYR A 114 -8.45 14.41 10.83
C TYR A 114 -8.27 13.29 9.80
N SER A 115 -7.10 12.65 9.78
CA SER A 115 -6.80 11.59 8.81
C SER A 115 -5.94 10.48 9.38
N GLY A 116 -5.95 9.33 8.71
CA GLY A 116 -5.01 8.25 8.94
C GLY A 116 -4.36 7.83 7.63
N GLN A 117 -3.14 7.31 7.69
CA GLN A 117 -2.43 6.71 6.57
C GLN A 117 -2.05 5.28 6.92
N CYS A 118 -2.31 4.35 6.01
CA CYS A 118 -1.80 3.00 6.07
C CYS A 118 -1.00 2.73 4.81
N ARG A 119 0.27 2.40 4.99
CA ARG A 119 1.16 1.94 3.94
C ARG A 119 1.41 0.46 4.10
N ILE A 120 1.25 -0.26 3.00
CA ILE A 120 1.57 -1.68 2.89
C ILE A 120 2.47 -1.88 1.67
N TYR A 121 3.55 -2.64 1.80
CA TYR A 121 4.39 -2.95 0.65
C TYR A 121 5.09 -4.30 0.76
N SER A 122 5.37 -4.87 -0.41
CA SER A 122 6.18 -6.07 -0.57
C SER A 122 7.66 -5.75 -0.41
N TYR A 123 8.38 -6.55 0.37
CA TYR A 123 9.83 -6.43 0.51
C TYR A 123 10.58 -7.30 -0.52
N PRO A 124 11.67 -6.83 -1.15
CA PRO A 124 12.27 -5.50 -1.00
C PRO A 124 11.48 -4.41 -1.72
N TYR A 125 11.68 -3.16 -1.30
CA TYR A 125 11.06 -1.99 -1.94
C TYR A 125 11.67 -1.78 -3.34
N THR A 126 10.82 -1.75 -4.38
CA THR A 126 11.27 -1.70 -5.78
C THR A 126 11.06 -0.35 -6.47
N MET A 127 10.40 0.61 -5.82
CA MET A 127 10.11 1.91 -6.45
C MET A 127 11.29 2.87 -6.33
N ASN A 128 11.36 3.81 -7.28
CA ASN A 128 12.39 4.85 -7.31
C ASN A 128 12.03 6.12 -6.51
N TYR A 129 10.80 6.21 -6.02
CA TYR A 129 10.37 7.26 -5.10
C TYR A 129 9.72 6.65 -3.87
N TYR A 130 9.89 7.29 -2.72
CA TYR A 130 9.19 6.97 -1.49
C TYR A 130 8.56 8.25 -0.92
N ARG A 131 7.27 8.42 -1.21
CA ARG A 131 6.53 9.63 -0.88
C ARG A 131 5.77 9.53 0.43
N LYS A 132 5.60 10.65 1.13
CA LYS A 132 4.85 10.80 2.39
C LYS A 132 5.34 9.83 3.48
N ILE A 133 6.64 9.78 3.70
CA ILE A 133 7.24 9.01 4.81
C ILE A 133 7.01 9.75 6.13
N THR A 134 6.59 9.01 7.15
CA THR A 134 6.32 9.48 8.52
C THR A 134 7.47 9.12 9.47
N ASN A 135 7.47 9.68 10.69
CA ASN A 135 8.44 9.32 11.72
C ASN A 135 8.42 7.83 12.06
N ASN A 136 7.27 7.17 11.92
CA ASN A 136 7.11 5.74 12.25
C ASN A 136 7.57 4.80 11.13
N CYS A 137 8.14 5.34 10.05
CA CYS A 137 8.74 4.52 9.01
C CYS A 137 9.72 3.50 9.61
N PRO A 138 9.53 2.20 9.34
CA PRO A 138 10.38 1.14 9.89
C PRO A 138 11.79 1.14 9.28
N GLY A 139 12.06 2.02 8.30
CA GLY A 139 13.30 2.03 7.53
C GLY A 139 13.37 0.87 6.53
N GLY A 140 14.59 0.55 6.10
CA GLY A 140 14.88 -0.58 5.22
C GLY A 140 15.76 -0.22 4.05
N LEU A 141 16.18 -1.25 3.30
CA LEU A 141 17.05 -1.08 2.14
C LEU A 141 16.30 -0.45 0.96
N PHE A 142 16.59 0.82 0.69
CA PHE A 142 15.98 1.61 -0.38
C PHE A 142 16.90 1.70 -1.61
N LYS A 143 17.41 0.56 -2.08
CA LYS A 143 18.45 0.48 -3.13
C LYS A 143 18.14 1.30 -4.40
N TYR A 144 16.86 1.43 -4.76
CA TYR A 144 16.44 2.10 -5.99
C TYR A 144 15.83 3.48 -5.75
N VAL A 145 15.64 3.92 -4.50
CA VAL A 145 14.95 5.17 -4.18
C VAL A 145 15.89 6.35 -4.43
N CYS A 146 15.48 7.23 -5.35
CA CYS A 146 16.17 8.47 -5.68
C CYS A 146 15.39 9.72 -5.22
N GLU A 147 14.09 9.58 -4.95
CA GLU A 147 13.21 10.67 -4.48
C GLU A 147 12.56 10.27 -3.16
N VAL A 148 12.68 11.10 -2.13
CA VAL A 148 11.98 10.93 -0.85
C VAL A 148 11.16 12.17 -0.57
N SER A 149 9.90 11.99 -0.16
CA SER A 149 9.11 13.07 0.42
C SER A 149 8.63 12.71 1.81
N LEU A 150 8.73 13.68 2.70
CA LEU A 150 8.47 13.53 4.13
C LEU A 150 7.13 14.18 4.48
N PHE A 151 6.38 13.57 5.39
CA PHE A 151 5.13 14.10 5.91
C PHE A 151 4.86 13.57 7.31
N ASP A 152 4.68 14.47 8.26
CA ASP A 152 4.30 14.15 9.63
C ASP A 152 3.66 15.37 10.30
N GLU A 153 2.85 15.18 11.33
CA GLU A 153 2.31 16.27 12.16
C GLU A 153 3.29 16.75 13.24
N SER A 154 4.32 15.95 13.49
CA SER A 154 5.39 16.22 14.44
C SER A 154 6.72 16.43 13.73
N PRO A 155 7.66 17.22 14.31
CA PRO A 155 9.00 17.35 13.76
C PRO A 155 9.70 15.99 13.59
N PHE A 156 10.47 15.85 12.51
CA PHE A 156 11.24 14.62 12.28
C PHE A 156 12.37 14.47 13.29
N LYS A 157 12.43 13.31 13.94
CA LYS A 157 13.45 13.01 14.94
C LYS A 157 14.76 12.57 14.30
N HIS A 158 15.88 12.69 15.01
CA HIS A 158 17.18 12.26 14.49
C HIS A 158 17.20 10.77 14.11
N GLU A 159 16.55 9.92 14.92
CA GLU A 159 16.46 8.49 14.70
C GLU A 159 15.75 8.11 13.40
N PHE A 160 14.85 8.97 12.91
CA PHE A 160 14.22 8.77 11.61
C PHE A 160 15.27 8.80 10.49
N PHE A 161 16.14 9.81 10.48
CA PHE A 161 17.19 9.95 9.46
C PHE A 161 18.19 8.78 9.50
N LEU A 162 18.49 8.27 10.70
CA LEU A 162 19.33 7.07 10.85
C LEU A 162 18.67 5.81 10.26
N ARG A 163 17.34 5.67 10.34
CA ARG A 163 16.61 4.52 9.77
C ARG A 163 16.56 4.54 8.25
N ILE A 164 16.47 5.72 7.62
CA ILE A 164 16.33 5.85 6.16
C ILE A 164 17.65 5.97 5.41
N ALA A 165 18.77 6.20 6.11
CA ALA A 165 20.11 6.28 5.53
C ALA A 165 20.81 4.92 5.34
N GLN A 166 20.16 3.82 5.73
CA GLN A 166 20.65 2.44 5.61
C GLN A 166 20.38 1.84 4.23
#